data_AF-A0AA38GBG0-F1
#
_entry.id   AF-A0AA38GBG0-F1
#
_cell.length_a   1.000
_cell.length_b   1.000
_cell.length_c   1.000
_cell.angle_alpha   90.00
_cell.angle_beta   90.00
_cell.angle_gamma   90.00
#
_symmetry.space_group_name_H-M   'P 1'
#
loop_
_entity.id
_entity.type
_entity.pdbx_description
1 polymer ?
#
loop_
_entity_poly.entity_id
_entity_poly.type
_entity_poly.pdbx_seq_one_letter_code
_entity_poly.pdbx_strand_id
1 'polypeptide(L)' 'FVPNFAALVKPITLMLKKSMAFKWTSEGKESFEAIKEAISQALTLVNPDFSKDFMLYAFGGGDTISTIL' A
#
# COMPACT_ATOMS: atom_id res chain seq x y z
N PHE A 1 8.44 6.38 -3.83
CA PHE A 1 8.02 7.39 -2.83
C PHE A 1 6.63 7.87 -3.20
N VAL A 2 5.68 7.88 -2.25
CA VAL A 2 4.31 8.38 -2.49
C VAL A 2 4.16 9.75 -1.82
N PRO A 3 4.01 10.84 -2.60
CA PRO A 3 3.83 12.17 -2.03
C PRO A 3 2.51 12.25 -1.24
N ASN A 4 2.51 13.03 -0.15
CA ASN A 4 1.33 13.26 0.71
C ASN A 4 0.68 12.00 1.30
N PHE A 5 1.44 10.91 1.44
CA PHE A 5 0.92 9.63 1.98
C PHE A 5 0.20 9.78 3.32
N ALA A 6 0.72 10.60 4.24
CA ALA A 6 0.09 10.86 5.54
C ALA A 6 -1.32 11.45 5.44
N ALA A 7 -1.56 12.32 4.45
CA ALA A 7 -2.89 12.89 4.20
C ALA A 7 -3.82 11.83 3.58
N LEU A 8 -3.30 11.03 2.65
CA LEU A 8 -4.05 9.95 2.01
C LEU A 8 -4.50 8.88 2.99
N VAL A 9 -3.67 8.47 3.95
CA VAL A 9 -4.04 7.42 4.93
C VAL A 9 -4.90 7.91 6.08
N LYS A 10 -5.07 9.22 6.25
CA LYS A 10 -5.80 9.80 7.38
C LYS A 10 -7.25 9.30 7.49
N PRO A 11 -8.06 9.23 6.40
CA PRO A 11 -9.43 8.72 6.47
C PRO A 11 -9.48 7.25 6.91
N ILE A 12 -8.57 6.42 6.38
CA ILE A 12 -8.45 4.99 6.77
C ILE A 12 -8.03 4.86 8.24
N THR A 13 -7.05 5.65 8.68
CA THR A 13 -6.57 5.62 10.07
C THR A 13 -7.67 6.00 11.05
N LEU A 14 -8.53 6.95 10.68
CA LEU A 14 -9.69 7.34 11.49
C LEU A 14 -10.73 6.21 11.58
N MET A 15 -10.96 5.45 10.52
CA MET A 15 -11.87 4.30 10.53
C MET A 15 -11.37 3.15 11.42
N LEU A 16 -10.05 2.99 11.56
CA LEU A 16 -9.41 1.95 12.36
C LEU A 16 -9.20 2.34 13.83
N LYS A 17 -9.66 3.53 14.24
CA LYS A 17 -9.49 4.01 15.60
C LYS A 17 -10.29 3.15 16.58
N LYS A 18 -9.62 2.55 17.57
CA LYS A 18 -10.21 1.66 18.60
C LYS A 18 -11.46 2.21 19.30
N SER A 19 -11.62 3.54 19.37
CA SER A 19 -12.74 4.19 20.02
C SER A 19 -14.01 4.25 19.16
N MET A 20 -13.98 3.78 17.91
CA MET A 20 -15.09 3.84 16.97
C MET A 20 -15.35 2.47 16.36
N ALA A 21 -16.63 2.16 16.11
CA ALA A 21 -16.98 0.98 15.33
C ALA A 21 -16.49 1.19 13.89
N PHE A 22 -15.78 0.20 13.36
CA PHE A 22 -15.30 0.23 11.99
C PHE A 22 -16.49 0.32 11.03
N LYS A 23 -16.47 1.32 10.14
CA LYS A 23 -17.47 1.50 9.09
C LYS A 23 -16.75 1.86 7.80
N TRP A 24 -17.07 1.16 6.72
CA TRP A 24 -16.59 1.49 5.37
C TRP A 24 -17.30 2.75 4.87
N THR A 25 -16.68 3.92 5.05
CA THR A 25 -17.22 5.19 4.54
C THR A 25 -16.77 5.42 3.10
N SER A 26 -17.51 6.27 2.37
CA SER A 26 -17.15 6.65 1.01
C SER A 26 -15.77 7.33 0.97
N GLU A 27 -15.45 8.20 1.92
CA GLU A 27 -14.12 8.86 1.96
C GLU A 27 -13.00 7.86 2.24
N GLY A 28 -13.24 6.87 3.09
CA GLY A 28 -12.30 5.78 3.36
C GLY A 28 -12.02 4.92 2.14
N LYS A 29 -13.06 4.63 1.35
CA LYS A 29 -12.93 3.86 0.12
C LYS A 29 -12.15 4.64 -0.94
N GLU A 30 -12.47 5.90 -1.14
CA GLU A 30 -11.77 6.77 -2.09
C GLU A 30 -10.29 6.93 -1.73
N SER A 31 -10.01 7.16 -0.45
CA SER A 31 -8.65 7.17 0.10
C SER A 31 -7.90 5.86 -0.16
N PHE A 32 -8.55 4.71 0.02
CA PHE A 32 -7.94 3.40 -0.22
C PHE A 32 -7.59 3.17 -1.69
N GLU A 33 -8.46 3.55 -2.61
CA GLU A 33 -8.17 3.46 -4.04
C GLU A 33 -7.05 4.42 -4.46
N ALA A 34 -7.05 5.66 -3.97
CA ALA A 34 -5.98 6.63 -4.23
C ALA A 34 -4.61 6.14 -3.74
N ILE A 35 -4.56 5.43 -2.59
CA ILE A 35 -3.33 4.82 -2.09
C ILE A 35 -2.85 3.69 -3.02
N LYS A 36 -3.76 2.83 -3.49
CA LYS A 36 -3.41 1.74 -4.42
C LYS A 36 -2.82 2.28 -5.72
N GLU A 37 -3.44 3.31 -6.29
CA GLU A 37 -2.94 3.98 -7.49
C GLU A 37 -1.55 4.59 -7.26
N ALA A 38 -1.39 5.33 -6.16
CA ALA A 38 -0.12 6.00 -5.86
C ALA A 38 1.04 5.02 -5.62
N ILE A 39 0.79 3.89 -4.95
CA ILE A 39 1.79 2.82 -4.76
C ILE A 39 2.13 2.18 -6.11
N SER A 40 1.14 1.89 -6.94
CA SER A 40 1.34 1.26 -8.26
C SER A 40 2.18 2.14 -9.19
N GLN A 41 1.89 3.45 -9.23
CA GLN A 41 2.66 4.42 -10.01
C GLN A 41 4.08 4.58 -9.48
N ALA A 42 4.26 4.63 -8.17
CA ALA A 42 5.58 4.78 -7.55
C ALA A 42 6.50 3.59 -7.86
N LEU A 43 5.96 2.36 -7.95
CA LEU A 43 6.72 1.16 -8.30
C LEU A 43 7.06 1.12 -9.79
N THR A 44 6.23 1.68 -10.66
CA THR A 44 6.49 1.72 -12.11
C THR A 44 7.63 2.68 -12.47
N LEU A 45 7.87 3.71 -11.66
CA LEU A 45 8.88 4.74 -11.95
C LEU A 45 10.34 4.30 -11.73
N VAL A 46 10.59 3.11 -11.18
CA VAL A 46 11.94 2.61 -10.95
C VAL A 46 12.31 1.63 -12.04
N ASN A 47 13.16 2.05 -12.98
CA ASN A 47 13.74 1.14 -13.95
C ASN A 47 14.70 0.19 -13.21
N PRO A 48 14.61 -1.14 -13.40
CA PRO A 48 15.51 -2.08 -12.73
C PRO A 48 16.96 -1.79 -13.13
N ASP A 49 17.78 -1.45 -12.14
CA ASP A 49 19.21 -1.24 -12.31
C ASP A 49 19.92 -2.59 -12.15
N PHE A 50 20.20 -3.25 -13.27
CA PHE A 50 20.85 -4.57 -13.32
C PHE A 50 22.30 -4.58 -12.84
N SER A 51 22.88 -3.41 -12.51
CA SER A 51 24.21 -3.33 -11.91
C SER A 51 24.20 -3.56 -10.39
N LYS A 52 23.01 -3.65 -9.78
CA LYS A 52 22.82 -3.85 -8.34
C LYS A 52 22.16 -5.19 -8.05
N ASP A 53 22.42 -5.71 -6.85
CA ASP A 53 21.73 -6.88 -6.35
C ASP A 53 20.24 -6.57 -6.12
N PHE A 54 19.38 -7.49 -6.55
CA PHE A 54 17.94 -7.43 -6.30
C PHE A 54 17.61 -8.15 -4.99
N MET A 55 16.72 -7.55 -4.19
CA MET A 55 16.31 -8.11 -2.90
C MET A 55 14.89 -8.66 -3.01
N LEU A 56 14.77 -9.99 -3.07
CA LEU A 56 13.48 -10.67 -3.12
C LEU A 56 12.91 -10.84 -1.71
N TYR A 57 11.72 -10.27 -1.46
CA TYR A 57 10.93 -10.55 -0.28
C TYR A 57 9.87 -11.60 -0.62
N ALA A 58 10.00 -12.79 -0.04
CA ALA A 58 9.06 -13.89 -0.21
C ALA A 58 8.37 -14.21 1.12
N PHE A 59 7.05 -14.37 1.07
CA PHE A 59 6.24 -14.86 2.19
C PHE A 59 5.38 -16.04 1.72
N GLY A 60 5.36 -17.12 2.51
CA GLY A 60 4.60 -18.33 2.21
C GLY A 60 3.87 -18.86 3.43
N GLY A 61 2.58 -19.16 3.27
CA GLY A 61 1.73 -19.86 4.24
C GLY A 61 1.13 -21.12 3.62
N GLY A 62 0.37 -21.90 4.42
CA GLY A 62 -0.10 -23.25 4.06
C GLY A 62 -0.76 -23.40 2.69
N ASP A 63 -1.39 -22.34 2.17
CA ASP A 63 -2.13 -22.37 0.89
C ASP A 63 -1.66 -21.31 -0.14
N THR A 64 -0.69 -20.43 0.18
CA THR A 64 -0.32 -19.32 -0.71
C THR A 64 1.13 -18.87 -0.57
N ILE A 65 1.72 -18.44 -1.70
CA ILE A 65 3.04 -17.81 -1.80
C ILE A 65 2.86 -16.42 -2.40
N SER A 66 3.51 -15.41 -1.81
CA SER A 66 3.54 -14.03 -2.30
C SER A 66 4.99 -13.54 -2.35
N THR A 67 5.37 -12.91 -3.46
CA THR A 67 6.74 -12.42 -3.68
C THR A 67 6.73 -10.97 -4.18
N ILE A 68 7.67 -10.17 -3.70
CA ILE A 68 7.91 -8.78 -4.13
C ILE A 68 9.41 -8.64 -4.39
N LEU A 69 9.78 -8.17 -5.59
CA LEU A 69 11.15 -7.92 -6.03
C LEU A 69 11.53 -6.44 -5.88
#